data_AF-A0A519EEW8-F1
#
_entry.id   AF-A0A519EEW8-F1
#
_cell.length_a   1.000
_cell.length_b   1.000
_cell.length_c   1.000
_cell.angle_alpha   90.00
_cell.angle_beta   90.00
_cell.angle_gamma   90.00
#
_symmetry.space_group_name_H-M   'P 1'
#
loop_
_entity.id
_entity.type
_entity.pdbx_description
1 polymer ?
#
loop_
_entity_poly.entity_id
_entity_poly.type
_entity_poly.pdbx_seq_one_letter_code
_entity_poly.pdbx_strand_id
1 'polypeptide(L)'
;MFVLQVGAEWTQQINRLRDTLTDDSNFIRRDNSFFRLCRNSGRTVEVALRTSRLTPAADLVLSIQESDFYIHRMGGQLVFNNGQYPKGGILEGLTPTMLSLDGAIQAVKKDPTSGALLKDRTLIAFCVAESLRSDTVAMSIDFMQKQSTSKVLGLDPAAEMVRLVRFAQNWGQASDTIRDALSDKGYEIALKPRGLMNLEERRYSERVDWSRIDARVEDVAGGVKALKLPKPGTSARAGKSGKR
;
A
#
# COMPACT_ATOMS: atom_id res chain seq x y z
N MET A 1 -0.21 -13.92 12.95
CA MET A 1 0.76 -12.80 12.89
C MET A 1 1.68 -13.03 11.70
N PHE A 2 1.84 -12.04 10.83
CA PHE A 2 2.75 -12.12 9.67
C PHE A 2 4.12 -11.55 10.04
N VAL A 3 5.19 -12.11 9.47
CA VAL A 3 6.55 -11.58 9.63
C VAL A 3 7.03 -11.08 8.27
N LEU A 4 7.47 -9.82 8.21
CA LEU A 4 8.15 -9.23 7.06
C LEU A 4 9.63 -9.05 7.39
N GLN A 5 10.51 -9.63 6.59
CA GLN A 5 11.96 -9.47 6.75
C GLN A 5 12.51 -8.46 5.74
N VAL A 6 13.24 -7.45 6.23
CA VAL A 6 13.95 -6.48 5.38
C VAL A 6 15.06 -7.17 4.59
N GLY A 7 15.19 -6.84 3.31
CA GLY A 7 16.28 -7.30 2.45
C GLY A 7 16.11 -8.69 1.84
N ALA A 8 15.09 -9.46 2.22
CA ALA A 8 14.79 -10.76 1.64
C ALA A 8 13.56 -10.65 0.73
N GLU A 9 13.66 -10.91 -0.58
CA GLU A 9 12.52 -11.01 -1.53
C GLU A 9 11.30 -10.15 -1.17
N TRP A 10 11.50 -8.84 -0.99
CA TRP A 10 10.53 -7.94 -0.34
C TRP A 10 9.20 -7.95 -1.09
N THR A 11 9.27 -7.85 -2.42
CA THR A 11 8.12 -7.94 -3.31
C THR A 11 7.31 -9.22 -3.08
N GLN A 12 7.97 -10.37 -2.94
CA GLN A 12 7.29 -11.66 -2.74
C GLN A 12 6.60 -11.72 -1.37
N GLN A 13 7.27 -11.26 -0.31
CA GLN A 13 6.67 -11.20 1.02
C GLN A 13 5.47 -10.26 1.07
N ILE A 14 5.58 -9.09 0.45
CA ILE A 14 4.47 -8.12 0.34
C ILE A 14 3.31 -8.73 -0.45
N ASN A 15 3.56 -9.43 -1.55
CA ASN A 15 2.49 -10.08 -2.31
C ASN A 15 1.72 -11.08 -1.44
N ARG A 16 2.42 -11.95 -0.69
CA ARG A 16 1.77 -12.92 0.22
C ARG A 16 0.98 -12.24 1.34
N LEU A 17 1.54 -11.19 1.93
CA LEU A 17 0.86 -10.42 2.96
C LEU A 17 -0.39 -9.74 2.38
N ARG A 18 -0.26 -9.07 1.24
CA ARG A 18 -1.35 -8.41 0.54
C ARG A 18 -2.47 -9.38 0.22
N ASP A 19 -2.16 -10.55 -0.33
CA ASP A 19 -3.14 -11.59 -0.65
C ASP A 19 -3.89 -12.06 0.60
N THR A 20 -3.23 -12.06 1.76
CA THR A 20 -3.89 -12.39 3.02
C THR A 20 -4.77 -11.26 3.55
N LEU A 21 -4.43 -10.00 3.33
CA LEU A 21 -5.16 -8.83 3.86
C LEU A 21 -6.28 -8.32 2.95
N THR A 22 -6.37 -8.83 1.73
CA THR A 22 -7.32 -8.36 0.71
C THR A 22 -8.24 -9.47 0.23
N ASP A 23 -9.19 -9.09 -0.62
CA ASP A 23 -10.06 -10.01 -1.34
C ASP A 23 -9.78 -9.93 -2.86
N ASP A 24 -10.04 -11.04 -3.58
CA ASP A 24 -9.97 -11.03 -5.05
C ASP A 24 -11.04 -10.11 -5.62
N SER A 25 -10.64 -9.29 -6.59
CA SER A 25 -11.58 -8.43 -7.33
C SER A 25 -12.05 -9.03 -8.65
N ASN A 26 -11.23 -9.90 -9.26
CA ASN A 26 -11.33 -10.34 -10.67
C ASN A 26 -11.37 -9.19 -11.71
N PHE A 27 -11.06 -7.96 -11.31
CA PHE A 27 -10.92 -6.84 -12.24
C PHE A 27 -9.53 -6.87 -12.86
N ILE A 28 -9.49 -6.88 -14.20
CA ILE A 28 -8.27 -7.09 -14.97
C ILE A 28 -7.58 -5.74 -15.20
N ARG A 29 -6.31 -5.68 -14.82
CA ARG A 29 -5.37 -4.56 -14.99
C ARG A 29 -4.87 -4.46 -16.44
N ARG A 30 -4.12 -3.39 -16.74
CA ARG A 30 -3.46 -3.19 -18.04
C ARG A 30 -2.52 -4.33 -18.39
N ASP A 31 -1.79 -4.83 -17.40
CA ASP A 31 -0.79 -5.91 -17.52
C ASP A 31 -1.39 -7.32 -17.49
N ASN A 32 -2.72 -7.46 -17.59
CA ASN A 32 -3.48 -8.71 -17.47
C ASN A 32 -3.45 -9.38 -16.09
N SER A 33 -2.82 -8.77 -15.09
CA SER A 33 -2.98 -9.21 -13.71
C SER A 33 -4.29 -8.70 -13.11
N PHE A 34 -4.64 -9.12 -11.90
CA PHE A 34 -5.88 -8.71 -11.24
C PHE A 34 -5.63 -7.66 -10.15
N PHE A 35 -6.55 -6.71 -10.00
CA PHE A 35 -6.62 -5.88 -8.80
C PHE A 35 -7.08 -6.69 -7.59
N ARG A 36 -6.84 -6.15 -6.40
CA ARG A 36 -7.28 -6.67 -5.10
C ARG A 36 -8.15 -5.62 -4.42
N LEU A 37 -9.10 -6.03 -3.59
CA LEU A 37 -9.94 -5.13 -2.80
C LEU A 37 -9.51 -5.16 -1.34
N CYS A 38 -9.29 -3.98 -0.73
CA CYS A 38 -9.12 -3.90 0.72
C CYS A 38 -10.39 -4.39 1.43
N ARG A 39 -10.24 -5.04 2.60
CA ARG A 39 -11.39 -5.54 3.37
C ARG A 39 -12.01 -4.45 4.22
N ASN A 40 -13.33 -4.36 4.21
CA ASN A 40 -14.07 -3.44 5.09
C ASN A 40 -14.45 -4.07 6.43
N SER A 41 -13.51 -4.73 7.10
CA SER A 41 -13.80 -5.48 8.32
C SER A 41 -13.77 -4.62 9.60
N GLY A 42 -13.25 -3.39 9.50
CA GLY A 42 -12.91 -2.57 10.67
C GLY A 42 -11.75 -3.13 11.50
N ARG A 43 -11.11 -4.23 11.06
CA ARG A 43 -10.06 -4.92 11.82
C ARG A 43 -8.68 -4.33 11.53
N THR A 44 -7.83 -4.46 12.54
CA THR A 44 -6.41 -4.20 12.45
C THR A 44 -5.66 -5.53 12.50
N VAL A 45 -4.61 -5.69 11.70
CA VAL A 45 -3.75 -6.87 11.68
C VAL A 45 -2.35 -6.49 12.13
N GLU A 46 -1.74 -7.39 12.91
CA GLU A 46 -0.37 -7.23 13.38
C GLU A 46 0.64 -7.88 12.41
N VAL A 47 1.63 -7.09 12.04
CA VAL A 47 2.76 -7.48 11.20
C VAL A 47 4.05 -7.20 11.95
N ALA A 48 4.84 -8.24 12.19
CA ALA A 48 6.15 -8.15 12.79
C ALA A 48 7.20 -7.83 11.71
N LEU A 49 7.90 -6.70 11.86
CA LEU A 49 8.96 -6.28 10.95
C LEU A 49 10.32 -6.66 11.53
N ARG A 50 11.03 -7.52 10.82
CA ARG A 50 12.32 -8.09 11.18
C ARG A 50 13.43 -7.46 10.36
N THR A 51 14.52 -7.08 11.02
CA THR A 51 15.71 -6.54 10.36
C THR A 51 16.45 -7.60 9.54
N SER A 52 17.23 -7.18 8.56
CA SER A 52 18.02 -8.09 7.71
C SER A 52 19.05 -8.90 8.52
N ARG A 53 19.60 -8.29 9.58
CA ARG A 53 20.53 -8.95 10.50
C ARG A 53 19.75 -9.84 11.45
N LEU A 54 20.19 -11.10 11.56
CA LEU A 54 19.73 -12.08 12.56
C LEU A 54 20.25 -11.73 13.96
N THR A 55 20.01 -10.50 14.44
CA THR A 55 20.20 -10.22 15.86
C THR A 55 19.00 -10.77 16.64
N PRO A 56 19.20 -11.32 17.84
CA PRO A 56 18.13 -11.91 18.67
C PRO A 56 17.14 -10.87 19.23
N ALA A 57 17.09 -9.66 18.66
CA ALA A 57 16.22 -8.59 19.14
C ALA A 57 14.79 -8.80 18.63
N ALA A 58 13.80 -8.64 19.51
CA ALA A 58 12.37 -8.77 19.20
C ALA A 58 11.96 -7.95 17.96
N ASP A 59 11.05 -8.46 17.13
CA ASP A 59 10.59 -7.77 15.92
C ASP A 59 9.84 -6.46 16.26
N LEU A 60 9.87 -5.48 15.34
CA LEU A 60 9.04 -4.28 15.48
C LEU A 60 7.61 -4.58 15.02
N VAL A 61 6.65 -4.57 15.93
CA VAL A 61 5.25 -4.86 15.59
C VAL A 61 4.55 -3.61 15.03
N LEU A 62 3.91 -3.78 13.87
CA LEU A 62 3.07 -2.80 13.19
C LEU A 62 1.60 -3.22 13.29
N SER A 63 0.71 -2.29 13.60
CA SER A 63 -0.74 -2.51 13.55
C SER A 63 -1.32 -1.81 12.33
N ILE A 64 -1.78 -2.60 11.36
CA ILE A 64 -2.21 -2.17 10.02
C ILE A 64 -3.72 -2.32 9.89
N GLN A 65 -4.41 -1.27 9.46
CA GLN A 65 -5.84 -1.33 9.18
C GLN A 65 -6.13 -2.06 7.84
N GLU A 66 -7.02 -3.05 7.82
CA GLU A 66 -7.30 -3.82 6.59
C GLU A 66 -7.99 -3.00 5.49
N SER A 67 -8.70 -1.92 5.85
CA SER A 67 -9.51 -1.14 4.90
C SER A 67 -8.69 -0.20 4.02
N ASP A 68 -7.51 0.21 4.47
CA ASP A 68 -6.68 1.20 3.78
C ASP A 68 -5.16 1.02 3.95
N PHE A 69 -4.74 0.04 4.73
CA PHE A 69 -3.35 -0.22 5.12
C PHE A 69 -2.67 0.91 5.87
N TYR A 70 -3.40 1.84 6.47
CA TYR A 70 -2.77 2.78 7.38
C TYR A 70 -2.20 2.04 8.60
N ILE A 71 -0.98 2.43 8.95
CA ILE A 71 -0.31 1.94 10.15
C ILE A 71 -0.68 2.88 11.29
N HIS A 72 -1.51 2.38 12.21
CA HIS A 72 -1.95 3.16 13.36
C HIS A 72 -0.96 3.07 14.51
N ARG A 73 -0.34 1.90 14.70
CA ARG A 73 0.63 1.69 15.78
C ARG A 73 1.93 1.05 15.28
N MET A 74 3.03 1.44 15.92
CA MET A 74 4.37 0.90 15.70
C MET A 74 5.06 0.77 17.04
N GLY A 75 5.44 -0.45 17.42
CA GLY A 75 5.98 -0.72 18.77
C GLY A 75 4.97 -0.40 19.88
N GLY A 76 3.68 -0.60 19.63
CA GLY A 76 2.58 -0.29 20.55
C GLY A 76 2.17 1.19 20.61
N GLN A 77 2.98 2.10 20.06
CA GLN A 77 2.74 3.55 20.09
C GLN A 77 1.95 4.01 18.86
N LEU A 78 1.07 5.00 19.06
CA LEU A 78 0.39 5.65 17.94
C LEU A 78 1.40 6.39 17.06
N VAL A 79 1.34 6.15 15.75
CA VAL A 79 2.30 6.72 14.80
C VAL A 79 1.83 8.08 14.29
N PHE A 80 0.61 8.13 13.76
CA PHE A 80 0.01 9.32 13.15
C PHE A 80 -1.41 9.49 13.70
N ASN A 81 -1.78 10.73 14.05
CA ASN A 81 -3.10 11.05 14.63
C ASN A 81 -4.30 10.68 13.73
N ASN A 82 -4.07 10.40 12.44
CA ASN A 82 -5.09 10.01 11.47
C ASN A 82 -4.60 8.99 10.43
N GLY A 83 -3.48 8.31 10.69
CA GLY A 83 -2.86 7.37 9.73
C GLY A 83 -2.18 8.02 8.52
N GLN A 84 -2.28 9.34 8.32
CA GLN A 84 -1.66 10.03 7.19
C GLN A 84 -0.21 10.39 7.49
N TYR A 85 0.63 10.33 6.46
CA TYR A 85 1.99 10.86 6.57
C TYR A 85 1.95 12.35 6.91
N PRO A 86 2.90 12.85 7.71
CA PRO A 86 2.93 14.26 8.01
C PRO A 86 3.25 15.06 6.74
N LYS A 87 2.67 16.25 6.64
CA LYS A 87 2.87 17.14 5.50
C LYS A 87 4.28 17.73 5.52
N GLY A 88 4.83 18.03 4.35
CA GLY A 88 6.09 18.79 4.22
C GLY A 88 7.34 17.95 3.93
N GLY A 89 7.32 17.13 2.88
CA GLY A 89 8.56 16.57 2.31
C GLY A 89 9.37 15.67 3.24
N ILE A 90 8.78 15.09 4.29
CA ILE A 90 9.53 14.29 5.29
C ILE A 90 10.27 13.09 4.69
N LEU A 91 9.75 12.57 3.57
CA LEU A 91 10.35 11.49 2.81
C LEU A 91 11.40 11.96 1.79
N GLU A 92 11.53 13.27 1.55
CA GLU A 92 12.52 13.82 0.63
C GLU A 92 13.93 13.55 1.14
N GLY A 93 14.80 13.06 0.26
CA GLY A 93 16.17 12.68 0.59
C GLY A 93 16.29 11.39 1.39
N LEU A 94 15.19 10.74 1.81
CA LEU A 94 15.23 9.41 2.38
C LEU A 94 15.27 8.36 1.26
N THR A 95 16.11 7.36 1.42
CA THR A 95 16.18 6.21 0.50
C THR A 95 16.03 4.92 1.30
N PRO A 96 15.05 4.05 1.01
CA PRO A 96 14.79 2.82 1.75
C PRO A 96 15.76 1.70 1.35
N THR A 97 17.06 1.94 1.54
CA THR A 97 18.09 0.89 1.45
C THR A 97 17.93 -0.12 2.59
N MET A 98 18.56 -1.29 2.46
CA MET A 98 18.56 -2.29 3.54
C MET A 98 19.08 -1.71 4.86
N LEU A 99 20.19 -0.96 4.80
CA LEU A 99 20.83 -0.37 5.98
C LEU A 99 19.98 0.73 6.63
N SER A 100 19.40 1.62 5.84
CA SER A 100 18.58 2.73 6.37
C SER A 100 17.28 2.21 7.01
N LEU A 101 16.63 1.22 6.39
CA LEU A 101 15.40 0.65 6.94
C LEU A 101 15.68 -0.17 8.20
N ASP A 102 16.77 -0.95 8.23
CA ASP A 102 17.23 -1.63 9.45
C ASP A 102 17.54 -0.63 10.57
N GLY A 103 18.25 0.46 10.24
CA GLY A 103 18.56 1.54 11.18
C GLY A 103 17.30 2.17 11.77
N ALA A 104 16.34 2.52 10.92
CA ALA A 104 15.05 3.07 11.33
C ALA A 104 14.29 2.12 12.26
N ILE A 105 14.23 0.83 11.93
CA ILE A 105 13.56 -0.20 12.74
C ILE A 105 14.20 -0.29 14.12
N GLN A 106 15.54 -0.38 14.19
CA GLN A 106 16.24 -0.49 15.46
C GLN A 106 16.12 0.79 16.30
N ALA A 107 16.15 1.97 15.67
CA ALA A 107 15.96 3.24 16.36
C ALA A 107 14.56 3.31 17.00
N VAL A 108 13.51 3.00 16.25
CA VAL A 108 12.13 3.01 16.76
C VAL A 108 11.91 1.94 17.83
N LYS A 109 12.52 0.76 17.70
CA LYS A 109 12.46 -0.27 18.76
C LYS A 109 13.12 0.18 20.05
N LYS A 110 14.25 0.88 19.95
CA LYS A 110 15.02 1.35 21.11
C LYS A 110 14.28 2.45 21.87
N ASP A 111 13.60 3.34 21.17
CA ASP A 111 12.85 4.45 21.76
C ASP A 111 11.50 4.68 21.04
N PRO A 112 10.51 3.83 21.32
CA PRO A 112 9.23 3.87 20.60
C PRO A 112 8.42 5.14 20.89
N THR A 113 8.74 5.89 21.95
CA THR A 113 8.03 7.11 22.37
C THR A 113 8.64 8.40 21.83
N SER A 114 9.90 8.38 21.36
CA SER A 114 10.58 9.62 20.95
C SER A 114 10.00 10.23 19.69
N GLY A 115 9.55 11.48 19.79
CA GLY A 115 9.08 12.29 18.65
C GLY A 115 10.18 12.58 17.62
N ALA A 116 11.46 12.49 17.99
CA ALA A 116 12.59 12.74 17.07
C ALA A 116 12.67 11.69 15.94
N LEU A 117 12.13 10.50 16.16
CA LEU A 117 12.12 9.40 15.19
C LEU A 117 10.93 9.47 14.21
N LEU A 118 10.35 10.65 14.00
CA LEU A 118 9.23 10.84 13.07
C LEU A 118 9.61 10.42 11.63
N LYS A 119 10.83 10.77 11.19
CA LYS A 119 11.35 10.39 9.87
C LYS A 119 11.46 8.87 9.73
N ASP A 120 12.01 8.19 10.73
CA ASP A 120 12.15 6.73 10.74
C ASP A 120 10.80 6.02 10.70
N ARG A 121 9.84 6.46 11.53
CA ARG A 121 8.48 5.92 11.50
C ARG A 121 7.79 6.15 10.17
N THR A 122 7.98 7.32 9.55
CA THR A 122 7.41 7.65 8.24
C THR A 122 8.03 6.79 7.14
N LEU A 123 9.35 6.57 7.16
CA LEU A 123 10.03 5.69 6.22
C LEU A 123 9.53 4.25 6.33
N ILE A 124 9.45 3.70 7.55
CA ILE A 124 8.93 2.35 7.79
C ILE A 124 7.49 2.23 7.31
N ALA A 125 6.64 3.19 7.68
CA ALA A 125 5.24 3.17 7.32
C ALA A 125 5.05 3.26 5.80
N PHE A 126 5.80 4.15 5.14
CA PHE A 126 5.83 4.26 3.68
C PHE A 126 6.22 2.93 3.04
N CYS A 127 7.31 2.32 3.48
CA CYS A 127 7.79 1.09 2.86
C CYS A 127 6.74 -0.02 2.92
N VAL A 128 6.11 -0.22 4.07
CA VAL A 128 5.15 -1.31 4.25
C VAL A 128 3.80 -0.99 3.61
N ALA A 129 3.19 0.15 3.97
CA ALA A 129 1.84 0.49 3.53
C ALA A 129 1.78 0.74 2.02
N GLU A 130 2.74 1.46 1.43
CA GLU A 130 2.71 1.73 -0.01
C GLU A 130 3.08 0.52 -0.84
N SER A 131 3.95 -0.37 -0.34
CA SER A 131 4.19 -1.67 -0.99
C SER A 131 2.91 -2.52 -1.00
N LEU A 132 2.11 -2.51 0.07
CA LEU A 132 0.82 -3.20 0.07
C LEU A 132 -0.17 -2.61 -0.95
N ARG A 133 -0.07 -1.32 -1.26
CA ARG A 133 -0.97 -0.62 -2.20
C ARG A 133 -0.55 -0.81 -3.67
N SER A 134 0.75 -0.82 -3.94
CA SER A 134 1.32 -0.73 -5.30
C SER A 134 2.40 -1.77 -5.55
N ASP A 135 2.28 -2.49 -6.67
CA ASP A 135 3.34 -3.38 -7.13
C ASP A 135 4.59 -2.59 -7.54
N THR A 136 4.42 -1.42 -8.16
CA THR A 136 5.54 -0.55 -8.52
C THR A 136 6.34 -0.13 -7.29
N VAL A 137 5.67 0.25 -6.19
CA VAL A 137 6.36 0.62 -4.95
C VAL A 137 7.08 -0.58 -4.34
N ALA A 138 6.43 -1.74 -4.28
CA ALA A 138 7.03 -2.95 -3.73
C ALA A 138 8.30 -3.36 -4.51
N MET A 139 8.22 -3.37 -5.84
CA MET A 139 9.36 -3.70 -6.72
C MET A 139 10.50 -2.68 -6.59
N SER A 140 10.20 -1.38 -6.57
CA SER A 140 11.23 -0.35 -6.44
C SER A 140 11.93 -0.40 -5.09
N ILE A 141 11.21 -0.68 -4.00
CA ILE A 141 11.82 -0.87 -2.67
C ILE A 141 12.70 -2.11 -2.64
N ASP A 142 12.22 -3.24 -3.16
CA ASP A 142 13.04 -4.46 -3.26
C ASP A 142 14.32 -4.21 -4.06
N PHE A 143 14.20 -3.49 -5.17
CA PHE A 143 15.35 -3.10 -5.99
C PHE A 143 16.32 -2.18 -5.26
N MET A 144 15.86 -1.12 -4.57
CA MET A 144 16.72 -0.22 -3.78
C MET A 144 17.41 -0.95 -2.61
N GLN A 145 16.73 -1.91 -1.98
CA GLN A 145 17.34 -2.77 -0.96
C GLN A 145 18.44 -3.65 -1.57
N LYS A 146 18.19 -4.25 -2.74
CA LYS A 146 19.18 -5.09 -3.47
C LYS A 146 20.37 -4.29 -4.00
N GLN A 147 20.16 -3.11 -4.57
CA GLN A 147 21.24 -2.22 -5.03
C GLN A 147 22.19 -1.79 -3.91
N SER A 148 21.69 -1.66 -2.68
CA SER A 148 22.58 -1.35 -1.55
C SER A 148 23.63 -2.44 -1.27
N THR A 149 23.44 -3.64 -1.83
CA THR A 149 24.36 -4.79 -1.71
C THR A 149 25.16 -5.09 -2.98
N SER A 150 24.72 -4.61 -4.15
CA SER A 150 25.36 -4.87 -5.44
C SER A 150 25.48 -3.56 -6.24
N LYS A 151 26.68 -3.25 -6.75
CA LYS A 151 26.99 -2.02 -7.52
C LYS A 151 26.29 -1.99 -8.90
N VAL A 152 24.97 -2.09 -8.91
CA VAL A 152 24.15 -2.04 -10.11
C VAL A 152 23.91 -0.57 -10.44
N LEU A 153 24.56 -0.09 -11.50
CA LEU A 153 24.36 1.23 -12.09
C LEU A 153 22.95 1.33 -12.70
N GLY A 154 22.30 2.50 -12.57
CA GLY A 154 21.17 2.84 -13.45
C GLY A 154 19.94 3.49 -12.81
N LEU A 155 19.84 3.54 -11.48
CA LEU A 155 18.73 4.22 -10.79
C LEU A 155 19.29 5.22 -9.78
N ASP A 156 18.83 6.47 -9.84
CA ASP A 156 19.03 7.44 -8.76
C ASP A 156 17.95 7.19 -7.69
N PRO A 157 18.32 6.67 -6.50
CA PRO A 157 17.34 6.33 -5.47
C PRO A 157 16.58 7.55 -4.94
N ALA A 158 17.17 8.75 -4.99
CA ALA A 158 16.49 9.97 -4.57
C ALA A 158 15.40 10.37 -5.57
N ALA A 159 15.70 10.34 -6.87
CA ALA A 159 14.73 10.59 -7.93
C ALA A 159 13.60 9.54 -7.92
N GLU A 160 13.94 8.27 -7.67
CA GLU A 160 12.95 7.21 -7.55
C GLU A 160 12.02 7.46 -6.36
N MET A 161 12.55 7.87 -5.21
CA MET A 161 11.71 8.16 -4.05
C MET A 161 10.73 9.31 -4.28
N VAL A 162 11.11 10.35 -5.03
CA VAL A 162 10.17 11.40 -5.45
C VAL A 162 9.03 10.81 -6.30
N ARG A 163 9.35 9.88 -7.21
CA ARG A 163 8.35 9.16 -7.99
C ARG A 163 7.43 8.33 -7.09
N LEU A 164 7.96 7.54 -6.16
CA LEU A 164 7.17 6.68 -5.28
C LEU A 164 6.27 7.47 -4.32
N VAL A 165 6.71 8.65 -3.84
CA VAL A 165 5.86 9.53 -3.02
C VAL A 165 4.62 9.98 -3.79
N ARG A 166 4.73 10.21 -5.12
CA ARG A 166 3.58 10.50 -5.98
C ARG A 166 2.55 9.36 -5.99
N PHE A 167 3.00 8.11 -6.02
CA PHE A 167 2.10 6.95 -5.93
C PHE A 167 1.31 6.97 -4.63
N ALA A 168 1.98 7.23 -3.50
CA ALA A 168 1.33 7.29 -2.20
C ALA A 168 0.28 8.41 -2.11
N GLN A 169 0.62 9.60 -2.62
CA GLN A 169 -0.27 10.77 -2.59
C GLN A 169 -1.51 10.61 -3.46
N ASN A 170 -1.39 9.89 -4.58
CA ASN A 170 -2.46 9.74 -5.57
C ASN A 170 -3.19 8.39 -5.49
N TRP A 171 -2.80 7.48 -4.60
CA TRP A 171 -3.42 6.15 -4.48
C TRP A 171 -4.94 6.19 -4.32
N GLY A 172 -5.45 7.16 -3.53
CA GLY A 172 -6.89 7.36 -3.35
C GLY A 172 -7.59 7.71 -4.67
N GLN A 173 -7.13 8.76 -5.35
CA GLN A 173 -7.68 9.22 -6.61
C GLN A 173 -7.53 8.17 -7.73
N ALA A 174 -6.40 7.48 -7.78
CA ALA A 174 -6.17 6.36 -8.70
C ALA A 174 -7.17 5.23 -8.44
N SER A 175 -7.42 4.86 -7.18
CA SER A 175 -8.42 3.85 -6.83
C SER A 175 -9.85 4.27 -7.23
N ASP A 176 -10.18 5.56 -7.05
CA ASP A 176 -11.48 6.11 -7.45
C ASP A 176 -11.67 6.07 -8.96
N THR A 177 -10.71 6.56 -9.76
CA THR A 177 -10.83 6.55 -11.22
C THR A 177 -10.84 5.13 -11.80
N ILE A 178 -10.12 4.17 -11.20
CA ILE A 178 -10.16 2.76 -11.60
C ILE A 178 -11.56 2.20 -11.40
N ARG A 179 -12.18 2.47 -10.24
CA ARG A 179 -13.56 2.05 -9.98
C ARG A 179 -14.53 2.72 -10.94
N ASP A 180 -14.40 4.02 -11.17
CA ASP A 180 -15.29 4.75 -12.06
C ASP A 180 -15.20 4.29 -13.51
N ALA A 181 -14.04 3.76 -13.93
CA ALA A 181 -13.80 3.16 -15.25
C ALA A 181 -14.44 1.77 -15.43
N LEU A 182 -14.96 1.13 -14.37
CA LEU A 182 -15.75 -0.10 -14.48
C LEU A 182 -17.16 0.17 -15.03
N SER A 183 -17.81 -0.91 -15.47
CA SER A 183 -19.26 -0.97 -15.69
C SER A 183 -20.03 -0.74 -14.40
N ASP A 184 -21.35 -0.50 -14.48
CA ASP A 184 -22.20 -0.34 -13.29
C ASP A 184 -22.18 -1.60 -12.41
N LYS A 185 -22.23 -2.78 -13.03
CA LYS A 185 -22.14 -4.07 -12.33
C LYS A 185 -20.78 -4.25 -11.66
N GLY A 186 -19.68 -3.96 -12.37
CA GLY A 186 -18.34 -4.02 -11.80
C GLY A 186 -18.15 -3.06 -10.64
N TYR A 187 -18.67 -1.83 -10.76
CA TYR A 187 -18.65 -0.83 -9.68
C TYR A 187 -19.40 -1.34 -8.44
N GLU A 188 -20.62 -1.85 -8.58
CA GLU A 188 -21.38 -2.38 -7.45
C GLU A 188 -20.67 -3.55 -6.75
N ILE A 189 -20.07 -4.46 -7.53
CA ILE A 189 -19.29 -5.58 -6.98
C ILE A 189 -18.06 -5.07 -6.23
N ALA A 190 -17.37 -4.04 -6.74
CA ALA A 190 -16.20 -3.46 -6.11
C ALA A 190 -16.46 -2.88 -4.70
N LEU A 191 -17.73 -2.58 -4.38
CA LEU A 191 -18.15 -2.02 -3.09
C LEU A 191 -18.59 -3.08 -2.07
N LYS A 192 -18.92 -4.29 -2.52
CA LYS A 192 -19.47 -5.32 -1.63
C LYS A 192 -18.33 -6.08 -0.94
N PRO A 193 -18.43 -6.32 0.39
CA PRO A 193 -17.59 -7.32 1.04
C PRO A 193 -17.80 -8.70 0.41
N ARG A 194 -16.71 -9.46 0.21
CA ARG A 194 -16.79 -10.77 -0.48
C ARG A 194 -17.70 -11.78 0.21
N GLY A 195 -17.82 -11.70 1.54
CA GLY A 195 -18.75 -12.51 2.34
C GLY A 195 -20.22 -12.28 2.01
N LEU A 196 -20.58 -11.12 1.44
CA LEU A 196 -21.94 -10.76 1.06
C LEU A 196 -22.25 -10.98 -0.43
N MET A 197 -21.24 -11.34 -1.23
CA MET A 197 -21.40 -11.62 -2.65
C MET A 197 -21.93 -13.03 -2.90
N ASN A 198 -22.84 -13.18 -3.87
CA ASN A 198 -23.27 -14.48 -4.39
C ASN A 198 -22.20 -15.11 -5.32
N LEU A 199 -22.45 -16.33 -5.81
CA LEU A 199 -21.48 -17.05 -6.65
C LEU A 199 -21.20 -16.35 -7.99
N GLU A 200 -22.21 -15.75 -8.61
CA GLU A 200 -22.08 -15.03 -9.87
C GLU A 200 -21.22 -13.77 -9.68
N GLU A 201 -21.51 -12.98 -8.65
CA GLU A 201 -20.75 -11.78 -8.30
C GLU A 201 -19.28 -12.10 -7.99
N ARG A 202 -19.02 -13.22 -7.29
CA ARG A 202 -17.65 -13.68 -6.98
C ARG A 202 -16.86 -14.17 -8.20
N ARG A 203 -17.55 -14.54 -9.28
CA ARG A 203 -16.96 -15.02 -10.53
C ARG A 203 -16.97 -13.97 -11.63
N TYR A 204 -17.70 -12.87 -11.43
CA TYR A 204 -17.71 -11.75 -12.35
C TYR A 204 -16.29 -11.26 -12.55
N SER A 205 -15.92 -11.04 -13.80
CA SER A 205 -14.64 -10.47 -14.19
C SER A 205 -14.88 -9.42 -15.27
N GLU A 206 -14.10 -8.35 -15.21
CA GLU A 206 -14.18 -7.24 -16.13
C GLU A 206 -12.80 -6.65 -16.30
N ARG A 207 -12.45 -6.24 -17.52
CA ARG A 207 -11.25 -5.44 -17.75
C ARG A 207 -11.58 -3.97 -17.52
N VAL A 208 -10.75 -3.31 -16.73
CA VAL A 208 -10.87 -1.85 -16.53
C VAL A 208 -10.66 -1.14 -17.86
N ASP A 209 -11.56 -0.22 -18.20
CA ASP A 209 -11.45 0.61 -19.39
C ASP A 209 -10.44 1.73 -19.16
N TRP A 210 -9.21 1.51 -19.63
CA TRP A 210 -8.10 2.45 -19.48
C TRP A 210 -8.31 3.77 -20.23
N SER A 211 -9.21 3.84 -21.21
CA SER A 211 -9.53 5.10 -21.89
C SER A 211 -10.29 6.08 -21.01
N ARG A 212 -10.89 5.59 -19.91
CA ARG A 212 -11.66 6.39 -18.94
C ARG A 212 -10.85 6.82 -17.72
N ILE A 213 -9.60 6.41 -17.63
CA ILE A 213 -8.70 6.77 -16.52
C ILE A 213 -8.17 8.20 -16.73
N ASP A 214 -8.23 9.03 -15.69
CA ASP A 214 -7.65 10.38 -15.75
C ASP A 214 -6.14 10.30 -16.03
N ALA A 215 -5.71 10.93 -17.13
CA ALA A 215 -4.33 10.98 -17.59
C ALA A 215 -3.35 11.48 -16.50
N ARG A 216 -3.81 12.29 -15.54
CA ARG A 216 -2.98 12.82 -14.44
C ARG A 216 -2.56 11.76 -13.43
N VAL A 217 -3.29 10.65 -13.35
CA VAL A 217 -3.05 9.55 -12.41
C VAL A 217 -2.89 8.20 -13.11
N GLU A 218 -2.77 8.18 -14.43
CA GLU A 218 -2.69 6.96 -15.22
C GLU A 218 -1.46 6.11 -14.86
N ASP A 219 -0.30 6.75 -14.64
CA ASP A 219 0.93 6.11 -14.20
C ASP A 219 0.76 5.44 -12.82
N VAL A 220 0.14 6.17 -11.88
CA VAL A 220 -0.17 5.68 -10.55
C VAL A 220 -1.16 4.52 -10.62
N ALA A 221 -2.25 4.67 -11.37
CA ALA A 221 -3.28 3.66 -11.58
C ALA A 221 -2.70 2.36 -12.16
N GLY A 222 -1.73 2.46 -13.06
CA GLY A 222 -0.98 1.31 -13.60
C GLY A 222 -0.26 0.50 -12.52
N GLY A 223 0.33 1.17 -11.52
CA GLY A 223 1.05 0.50 -10.43
C GLY A 223 0.17 0.03 -9.27
N VAL A 224 -1.06 0.53 -9.13
CA VAL A 224 -1.97 0.11 -8.06
C VAL A 224 -2.28 -1.38 -8.15
N LYS A 225 -2.16 -2.07 -7.03
CA LYS A 225 -2.55 -3.48 -6.87
C LYS A 225 -3.77 -3.63 -5.97
N ALA A 226 -3.81 -2.93 -4.84
CA ALA A 226 -4.92 -2.97 -3.91
C ALA A 226 -5.73 -1.68 -3.98
N LEU A 227 -7.02 -1.81 -4.28
CA LEU A 227 -7.93 -0.69 -4.41
C LEU A 227 -8.49 -0.31 -3.05
N LYS A 228 -8.40 0.99 -2.76
CA LYS A 228 -9.08 1.58 -1.61
C LYS A 228 -10.58 1.46 -1.78
N LEU A 229 -11.27 1.09 -0.71
CA LEU A 229 -12.73 1.23 -0.65
C LEU A 229 -13.12 2.71 -0.53
N PRO A 230 -14.16 3.16 -1.24
CA PRO A 230 -14.64 4.53 -1.07
C PRO A 230 -15.16 4.74 0.36
N LYS A 231 -15.01 5.97 0.85
CA LYS A 231 -15.59 6.32 2.14
C LYS A 231 -17.12 6.34 2.01
N PRO A 232 -17.85 5.97 3.06
CA PRO A 232 -19.30 6.12 3.07
C PRO A 232 -19.69 7.56 2.68
N GLY A 233 -20.55 7.73 1.67
CA GLY A 233 -21.05 9.03 1.22
C GLY A 233 -20.20 9.79 0.18
N THR A 234 -19.07 9.25 -0.29
CA THR A 234 -18.20 9.96 -1.27
C THR A 234 -18.36 9.47 -2.72
N SER A 235 -19.38 8.68 -3.04
CA SER A 235 -19.57 8.17 -4.41
C SER A 235 -20.14 9.24 -5.35
N ALA A 236 -19.39 9.62 -6.38
CA ALA A 236 -19.85 10.49 -7.47
C ALA A 236 -21.02 9.87 -8.27
N ARG A 237 -21.18 8.54 -8.26
CA ARG A 237 -22.29 7.83 -8.92
C ARG A 237 -23.59 7.86 -8.14
N ALA A 238 -23.55 8.08 -6.81
CA ALA A 238 -24.76 8.23 -6.00
C ALA A 238 -25.64 9.41 -6.44
N GLY A 239 -25.04 10.43 -7.07
CA GLY A 239 -25.76 11.60 -7.62
C GLY A 239 -26.45 11.39 -8.96
N LYS A 240 -26.29 10.23 -9.63
CA LYS A 240 -26.91 9.97 -10.95
C LYS A 240 -28.18 9.13 -10.91
N SER A 241 -28.59 8.57 -9.76
CA SER A 241 -29.82 7.76 -9.65
C SER A 241 -31.10 8.56 -9.37
N GLY A 242 -31.04 9.90 -9.36
CA GLY A 242 -32.13 10.78 -8.95
C GLY A 242 -32.59 11.78 -9.99
N LYS A 243 -32.86 11.34 -11.23
CA LYS A 243 -33.78 12.04 -12.15
C LYS A 243 -34.54 11.00 -12.97
N ARG A 244 -35.69 10.59 -12.43
CA ARG A 244 -36.83 10.11 -13.23
C ARG A 244 -37.70 11.31 -13.56
#